data_AF-A0A2D6SVL6-F1
#
_entry.id   AF-A0A2D6SVL6-F1
#
_cell.length_a   1.000
_cell.length_b   1.000
_cell.length_c   1.000
_cell.angle_alpha   90.00
_cell.angle_beta   90.00
_cell.angle_gamma   90.00
#
_symmetry.space_group_name_H-M   'P 1'
#
loop_
_entity.id
_entity.type
_entity.pdbx_description
1 polymer ?
#
loop_
_entity_poly.entity_id
_entity_poly.type
_entity_poly.pdbx_seq_one_letter_code
_entity_poly.pdbx_strand_id
1 'polypeptide(L)'
;MRYASLLIPLLLSSAAVAADDLIPPAAERFSATADEVPDFQRHIMPLMGRLGCNGRACHGSFQGRGGLRLSLFGYDPKMDHEALTKVETDSGETLVNLKSPDDSPLIQYPTDADSHEGGERFEKGSWVSHLLDAWMRGKALGIEKPQRLVQLEVLPSELVFAKPGEESQLQVIAHWDDGSKEDVTCLARFKTNNEAIAEIDENGRVVVMGRGDTHVVAFYDNGVTAVPVLTPVNELTGDKYPQVAVATKVDELVVAKLRKLGVIPSDVCSDGAFLRRV
;
A
#
# COMPACT_ATOMS: atom_id res chain seq x y z
N MET A 1 56.31 18.41 -21.77
CA MET A 1 55.45 17.23 -21.59
C MET A 1 54.21 17.66 -20.82
N ARG A 2 53.08 17.84 -21.51
CA ARG A 2 51.78 18.19 -20.92
C ARG A 2 50.90 16.93 -21.04
N TYR A 3 50.52 16.33 -19.91
CA TYR A 3 49.54 15.25 -19.89
C TYR A 3 48.14 15.86 -19.93
N ALA A 4 47.42 15.61 -21.03
CA ALA A 4 46.00 15.91 -21.15
C ALA A 4 45.22 14.74 -20.55
N SER A 5 44.61 14.94 -19.39
CA SER A 5 43.68 13.98 -18.80
C SER A 5 42.31 14.15 -19.45
N LEU A 6 41.96 13.24 -20.36
CA LEU A 6 40.58 13.09 -20.84
C LEU A 6 39.72 12.56 -19.69
N LEU A 7 38.77 13.39 -19.24
CA LEU A 7 37.65 12.95 -18.41
C LEU A 7 36.59 12.33 -19.33
N ILE A 8 36.48 11.01 -19.31
CA ILE A 8 35.35 10.28 -19.90
C ILE A 8 34.22 10.32 -18.87
N PRO A 9 33.03 10.88 -19.19
CA PRO A 9 31.92 10.84 -18.26
C PRO A 9 31.41 9.41 -18.18
N LEU A 10 31.48 8.82 -16.98
CA LEU A 10 30.89 7.54 -16.66
C LEU A 10 29.36 7.75 -16.62
N LEU A 11 28.70 7.48 -17.75
CA LEU A 11 27.24 7.37 -17.81
C LEU A 11 26.83 6.20 -16.91
N LEU A 12 26.31 6.52 -15.73
CA LEU A 12 25.56 5.59 -14.91
C LEU A 12 24.28 5.23 -15.67
N SER A 13 24.39 4.19 -16.49
CA SER A 13 23.24 3.48 -17.04
C SER A 13 22.41 2.98 -15.86
N SER A 14 21.21 3.53 -15.67
CA SER A 14 20.21 2.84 -14.86
C SER A 14 19.99 1.49 -15.52
N ALA A 15 20.35 0.42 -14.82
CA ALA A 15 19.99 -0.91 -15.27
C ALA A 15 18.46 -0.97 -15.21
N ALA A 16 17.82 -0.87 -16.38
CA ALA A 16 16.43 -1.24 -16.53
C ALA A 16 16.32 -2.70 -16.09
N VAL A 17 15.66 -2.92 -14.96
CA VAL A 17 15.19 -4.25 -14.58
C VAL A 17 14.28 -4.70 -15.70
N ALA A 18 14.54 -5.87 -16.27
CA ALA A 18 13.75 -6.42 -17.37
C ALA A 18 12.27 -6.40 -17.00
N ALA A 19 11.46 -5.71 -17.81
CA ALA A 19 10.03 -5.48 -17.56
C ALA A 19 9.13 -6.68 -17.93
N ASP A 20 9.71 -7.85 -18.24
CA ASP A 20 8.96 -8.98 -18.84
C ASP A 20 8.23 -9.90 -17.83
N ASP A 21 8.43 -9.76 -16.52
CA ASP A 21 7.90 -10.69 -15.49
C ASP A 21 6.98 -10.06 -14.42
N LEU A 22 6.61 -8.78 -14.54
CA LEU A 22 5.69 -8.13 -13.59
C LEU A 22 4.24 -8.26 -14.09
N ILE A 23 3.41 -8.98 -13.35
CA ILE A 23 1.98 -9.08 -13.61
C ILE A 23 1.36 -7.67 -13.41
N PRO A 24 0.63 -7.14 -14.39
CA PRO A 24 0.04 -5.80 -14.31
C PRO A 24 -1.04 -5.72 -13.22
N PRO A 25 -1.39 -4.51 -12.76
CA PRO A 25 -2.34 -4.35 -11.68
C PRO A 25 -3.73 -4.84 -12.05
N ALA A 26 -4.45 -5.37 -11.05
CA ALA A 26 -5.82 -5.85 -11.20
C ALA A 26 -6.75 -4.79 -11.82
N ALA A 27 -6.53 -3.50 -11.53
CA ALA A 27 -7.30 -2.41 -12.13
C ALA A 27 -7.18 -2.33 -13.66
N GLU A 28 -6.03 -2.74 -14.22
CA GLU A 28 -5.83 -2.81 -15.67
C GLU A 28 -6.44 -4.10 -16.24
N ARG A 29 -6.14 -5.24 -15.61
CA ARG A 29 -6.57 -6.58 -16.05
C ARG A 29 -8.08 -6.76 -16.02
N PHE A 30 -8.75 -6.14 -15.05
CA PHE A 30 -10.20 -6.16 -14.87
C PHE A 30 -10.84 -4.81 -15.24
N SER A 31 -10.19 -3.98 -16.06
CA SER A 31 -10.76 -2.72 -16.54
C SER A 31 -12.06 -2.91 -17.35
N ALA A 32 -12.23 -4.10 -17.95
CA ALA A 32 -13.45 -4.58 -18.58
C ALA A 32 -13.69 -6.06 -18.20
N THR A 33 -14.77 -6.66 -18.70
CA THR A 33 -14.99 -8.10 -18.58
C THR A 33 -13.79 -8.87 -19.13
N ALA A 34 -13.16 -9.68 -18.28
CA ALA A 34 -11.98 -10.48 -18.60
C ALA A 34 -12.30 -11.97 -18.45
N ASP A 35 -11.63 -12.81 -19.25
CA ASP A 35 -11.72 -14.28 -19.13
C ASP A 35 -10.90 -14.83 -17.95
N GLU A 36 -10.08 -13.99 -17.33
CA GLU A 36 -9.32 -14.33 -16.15
C GLU A 36 -10.22 -14.48 -14.93
N VAL A 37 -9.97 -15.52 -14.12
CA VAL A 37 -10.63 -15.71 -12.82
C VAL A 37 -9.76 -15.11 -11.71
N PRO A 38 -10.22 -14.07 -10.99
CA PRO A 38 -9.50 -13.54 -9.84
C PRO A 38 -9.34 -14.60 -8.74
N ASP A 39 -8.13 -14.70 -8.20
CA ASP A 39 -7.83 -15.45 -6.98
C ASP A 39 -8.41 -14.76 -5.72
N PHE A 40 -8.98 -15.57 -4.81
CA PHE A 40 -9.62 -15.07 -3.59
C PHE A 40 -8.63 -14.41 -2.62
N GLN A 41 -7.45 -15.01 -2.41
CA GLN A 41 -6.43 -14.49 -1.51
C GLN A 41 -5.78 -13.23 -2.09
N ARG A 42 -5.38 -13.28 -3.36
CA ARG A 42 -4.59 -12.21 -4.00
C ARG A 42 -5.40 -11.00 -4.40
N HIS A 43 -6.70 -11.15 -4.68
CA HIS A 43 -7.52 -10.07 -5.22
C HIS A 43 -8.73 -9.75 -4.35
N ILE A 44 -9.56 -10.73 -4.01
CA ILE A 44 -10.86 -10.48 -3.35
C ILE A 44 -10.67 -10.02 -1.89
N MET A 45 -9.88 -10.75 -1.12
CA MET A 45 -9.59 -10.41 0.28
C MET A 45 -8.94 -9.02 0.45
N PRO A 46 -7.85 -8.66 -0.27
CA PRO A 46 -7.27 -7.33 -0.15
C PRO A 46 -8.21 -6.24 -0.66
N LEU A 47 -9.03 -6.51 -1.67
CA LEU A 47 -10.07 -5.57 -2.12
C LEU A 47 -11.07 -5.27 -1.01
N MET A 48 -11.56 -6.27 -0.25
CA MET A 48 -12.44 -6.03 0.90
C MET A 48 -11.79 -5.13 1.96
N GLY A 49 -10.48 -5.25 2.12
CA GLY A 49 -9.69 -4.36 2.97
C GLY A 49 -9.60 -2.95 2.41
N ARG A 50 -9.25 -2.82 1.14
CA ARG A 50 -9.13 -1.55 0.42
C ARG A 50 -10.41 -0.72 0.51
N LEU A 51 -11.56 -1.35 0.30
CA LEU A 51 -12.88 -0.71 0.37
C LEU A 51 -13.33 -0.41 1.82
N GLY A 52 -12.58 -0.89 2.83
CA GLY A 52 -12.90 -0.73 4.24
C GLY A 52 -13.97 -1.70 4.78
N CYS A 53 -14.49 -2.60 3.95
CA CYS A 53 -15.59 -3.52 4.28
C CYS A 53 -15.24 -4.44 5.47
N ASN A 54 -14.02 -4.98 5.49
CA ASN A 54 -13.52 -5.84 6.58
C ASN A 54 -12.78 -5.06 7.69
N GLY A 55 -13.00 -3.75 7.78
CA GLY A 55 -12.45 -2.90 8.82
C GLY A 55 -13.23 -2.98 10.15
N ARG A 56 -12.59 -2.53 11.24
CA ARG A 56 -13.16 -2.55 12.60
C ARG A 56 -14.50 -1.82 12.75
N ALA A 57 -14.75 -0.80 11.92
CA ALA A 57 -15.98 -0.01 11.96
C ALA A 57 -17.14 -0.64 11.16
N CYS A 58 -16.89 -1.73 10.44
CA CYS A 58 -17.84 -2.38 9.52
C CYS A 58 -17.93 -3.89 9.80
N HIS A 59 -17.85 -4.73 8.77
CA HIS A 59 -18.04 -6.18 8.89
C HIS A 59 -16.85 -6.89 9.54
N GLY A 60 -15.69 -6.24 9.65
CA GLY A 60 -14.52 -6.75 10.39
C GLY A 60 -14.59 -6.55 11.90
N SER A 61 -15.67 -5.96 12.42
CA SER A 61 -15.89 -5.87 13.87
C SER A 61 -16.18 -7.25 14.47
N PHE A 62 -16.00 -7.41 15.78
CA PHE A 62 -16.30 -8.68 16.45
C PHE A 62 -17.79 -9.09 16.30
N GLN A 63 -18.69 -8.11 16.22
CA GLN A 63 -20.12 -8.35 16.04
C GLN A 63 -20.53 -8.48 14.56
N GLY A 64 -19.69 -8.07 13.60
CA GLY A 64 -20.12 -7.87 12.21
C GLY A 64 -21.15 -6.74 12.08
N ARG A 65 -21.81 -6.64 10.92
CA ARG A 65 -22.96 -5.76 10.68
C ARG A 65 -23.92 -6.40 9.66
N GLY A 66 -25.23 -6.28 9.87
CA GLY A 66 -26.27 -6.77 8.95
C GLY A 66 -26.21 -8.29 8.69
N GLY A 67 -25.93 -9.08 9.73
CA GLY A 67 -25.71 -10.53 9.62
C GLY A 67 -24.37 -10.94 9.00
N LEU A 68 -23.63 -10.03 8.37
CA LEU A 68 -22.32 -10.31 7.77
C LEU A 68 -21.18 -10.00 8.73
N ARG A 69 -20.29 -10.98 8.94
CA ARG A 69 -19.05 -10.84 9.69
C ARG A 69 -17.87 -11.37 8.89
N LEU A 70 -16.96 -10.47 8.55
CA LEU A 70 -15.66 -10.77 7.99
C LEU A 70 -14.61 -10.80 9.12
N SER A 71 -13.51 -11.49 8.89
CA SER A 71 -12.31 -11.43 9.69
C SER A 71 -11.68 -10.03 9.59
N LEU A 72 -11.12 -9.54 10.70
CA LEU A 72 -10.54 -8.21 10.73
C LEU A 72 -9.33 -8.14 9.79
N PHE A 73 -9.43 -7.29 8.76
CA PHE A 73 -8.39 -7.09 7.74
C PHE A 73 -7.98 -8.36 6.97
N GLY A 74 -8.85 -9.37 6.86
CA GLY A 74 -8.58 -10.56 6.05
C GLY A 74 -7.70 -11.61 6.74
N TYR A 75 -7.74 -11.71 8.08
CA TYR A 75 -6.92 -12.63 8.86
C TYR A 75 -7.35 -14.10 8.77
N ASP A 76 -8.61 -14.40 8.44
CA ASP A 76 -9.13 -15.77 8.29
C ASP A 76 -9.79 -15.95 6.92
N PRO A 77 -9.03 -16.42 5.91
CA PRO A 77 -9.54 -16.59 4.55
C PRO A 77 -10.73 -17.54 4.44
N LYS A 78 -10.76 -18.59 5.28
CA LYS A 78 -11.83 -19.57 5.22
C LYS A 78 -13.12 -18.93 5.73
N MET A 79 -13.06 -18.26 6.88
CA MET A 79 -14.19 -17.54 7.44
C MET A 79 -14.71 -16.48 6.45
N ASP A 80 -13.81 -15.69 5.86
CA ASP A 80 -14.18 -14.64 4.91
C ASP A 80 -14.88 -15.20 3.66
N HIS A 81 -14.35 -16.29 3.13
CA HIS A 81 -14.96 -16.95 1.97
C HIS A 81 -16.35 -17.47 2.30
N GLU A 82 -16.52 -18.15 3.44
CA GLU A 82 -17.81 -18.67 3.87
C GLU A 82 -18.82 -17.56 4.16
N ALA A 83 -18.37 -16.46 4.77
CA ALA A 83 -19.18 -15.27 5.01
C ALA A 83 -19.68 -14.63 3.71
N LEU A 84 -18.85 -14.56 2.68
CA LEU A 84 -19.24 -14.00 1.39
C LEU A 84 -20.12 -14.93 0.55
N THR A 85 -19.93 -16.25 0.66
CA THR A 85 -20.54 -17.21 -0.29
C THR A 85 -21.67 -18.07 0.28
N LYS A 86 -21.76 -18.22 1.61
CA LYS A 86 -22.69 -19.17 2.25
C LYS A 86 -23.62 -18.53 3.28
N VAL A 87 -23.27 -17.37 3.82
CA VAL A 87 -24.05 -16.72 4.87
C VAL A 87 -25.21 -15.94 4.24
N GLU A 88 -26.40 -16.18 4.77
CA GLU A 88 -27.57 -15.32 4.54
C GLU A 88 -27.46 -14.09 5.46
N THR A 89 -27.60 -12.90 4.90
CA THR A 89 -27.68 -11.64 5.65
C THR A 89 -28.96 -11.58 6.47
N ASP A 90 -29.10 -10.54 7.30
CA ASP A 90 -30.35 -10.29 8.03
C ASP A 90 -31.57 -10.06 7.09
N SER A 91 -31.34 -9.75 5.81
CA SER A 91 -32.40 -9.68 4.77
C SER A 91 -32.82 -11.05 4.22
N GLY A 92 -32.13 -12.13 4.59
CA GLY A 92 -32.35 -13.49 4.09
C GLY A 92 -31.73 -13.74 2.71
N GLU A 93 -30.80 -12.88 2.28
CA GLU A 93 -30.16 -12.96 0.96
C GLU A 93 -28.71 -13.46 1.08
N THR A 94 -28.26 -14.26 0.12
CA THR A 94 -26.83 -14.57 -0.02
C THR A 94 -26.16 -13.45 -0.80
N LEU A 95 -24.93 -13.10 -0.41
CA LEU A 95 -24.22 -11.97 -1.05
C LEU A 95 -23.78 -12.26 -2.49
N VAL A 96 -23.61 -13.54 -2.83
CA VAL A 96 -23.11 -13.98 -4.14
C VAL A 96 -24.22 -14.69 -4.92
N ASN A 97 -24.58 -14.15 -6.08
CA ASN A 97 -25.47 -14.77 -7.05
C ASN A 97 -24.67 -15.27 -8.26
N LEU A 98 -24.37 -16.56 -8.30
CA LEU A 98 -23.59 -17.16 -9.39
C LEU A 98 -24.31 -17.20 -10.75
N LYS A 99 -25.65 -17.04 -10.77
CA LYS A 99 -26.44 -17.05 -12.02
C LYS A 99 -26.47 -15.68 -12.67
N SER A 100 -26.60 -14.64 -11.83
CA SER A 100 -26.60 -13.25 -12.23
C SER A 100 -25.64 -12.46 -11.34
N PRO A 101 -24.32 -12.51 -11.61
CA PRO A 101 -23.33 -11.84 -10.76
C PRO A 101 -23.58 -10.34 -10.58
N ASP A 102 -24.01 -9.64 -11.63
CA ASP A 102 -24.36 -8.21 -11.57
C ASP A 102 -25.49 -7.92 -10.58
N ASP A 103 -26.41 -8.87 -10.33
CA ASP A 103 -27.52 -8.74 -9.38
C ASP A 103 -27.13 -9.19 -7.96
N SER A 104 -25.86 -9.53 -7.73
CA SER A 104 -25.39 -9.97 -6.42
C SER A 104 -25.37 -8.81 -5.44
N PRO A 105 -25.87 -8.98 -4.20
CA PRO A 105 -25.75 -7.97 -3.16
C PRO A 105 -24.30 -7.51 -2.89
N LEU A 106 -23.31 -8.39 -3.13
CA LEU A 106 -21.88 -8.06 -3.06
C LEU A 106 -21.46 -6.95 -4.03
N ILE A 107 -22.19 -6.74 -5.13
CA ILE A 107 -22.00 -5.64 -6.08
C ILE A 107 -23.02 -4.53 -5.83
N GLN A 108 -24.31 -4.87 -5.65
CA GLN A 108 -25.39 -3.88 -5.58
C GLN A 108 -25.30 -2.97 -4.34
N TYR A 109 -24.96 -3.51 -3.17
CA TYR A 109 -24.88 -2.72 -1.94
C TYR A 109 -23.72 -1.72 -1.96
N PRO A 110 -22.48 -2.11 -2.35
CA PRO A 110 -21.37 -1.16 -2.37
C PRO A 110 -21.41 -0.18 -3.55
N THR A 111 -22.27 -0.36 -4.56
CA THR A 111 -22.55 0.64 -5.61
C THR A 111 -23.74 1.54 -5.29
N ASP A 112 -24.33 1.43 -4.09
CA ASP A 112 -25.56 2.13 -3.66
C ASP A 112 -26.73 1.98 -4.64
N ALA A 113 -26.77 0.85 -5.36
CA ALA A 113 -27.86 0.52 -6.28
C ALA A 113 -29.08 -0.03 -5.51
N ASP A 114 -28.82 -0.63 -4.34
CA ASP A 114 -29.79 -0.99 -3.32
C ASP A 114 -29.40 -0.37 -1.97
N SER A 115 -30.41 -0.06 -1.15
CA SER A 115 -30.24 0.66 0.11
C SER A 115 -29.35 -0.10 1.12
N HIS A 116 -28.16 0.43 1.41
CA HIS A 116 -27.24 -0.12 2.41
C HIS A 116 -26.56 0.99 3.23
N GLU A 117 -26.51 0.84 4.56
CA GLU A 117 -25.92 1.84 5.47
C GLU A 117 -24.41 2.07 5.26
N GLY A 118 -23.74 1.19 4.52
CA GLY A 118 -22.32 1.30 4.21
C GLY A 118 -21.96 2.38 3.18
N GLY A 119 -22.95 2.93 2.46
CA GLY A 119 -22.77 3.91 1.39
C GLY A 119 -22.02 3.36 0.16
N GLU A 120 -21.90 4.20 -0.87
CA GLU A 120 -21.14 3.88 -2.08
C GLU A 120 -19.64 3.71 -1.77
N ARG A 121 -19.05 2.63 -2.29
CA ARG A 121 -17.64 2.23 -2.15
C ARG A 121 -16.90 2.19 -3.47
N PHE A 122 -17.61 1.94 -4.57
CA PHE A 122 -17.07 2.00 -5.92
C PHE A 122 -18.21 2.19 -6.92
N GLU A 123 -17.90 2.77 -8.08
CA GLU A 123 -18.88 2.97 -9.14
C GLU A 123 -19.21 1.65 -9.86
N LYS A 124 -20.47 1.48 -10.27
CA LYS A 124 -20.88 0.34 -11.12
C LYS A 124 -20.15 0.38 -12.46
N GLY A 125 -19.62 -0.77 -12.90
CA GLY A 125 -18.82 -0.87 -14.12
C GLY A 125 -17.36 -0.39 -13.97
N SER A 126 -16.92 -0.05 -12.75
CA SER A 126 -15.51 0.12 -12.45
C SER A 126 -14.76 -1.23 -12.51
N TRP A 127 -13.42 -1.18 -12.51
CA TRP A 127 -12.60 -2.39 -12.45
C TRP A 127 -12.89 -3.25 -11.21
N VAL A 128 -13.33 -2.62 -10.11
CA VAL A 128 -13.74 -3.32 -8.89
C VAL A 128 -15.00 -4.16 -9.15
N SER A 129 -15.99 -3.57 -9.82
CA SER A 129 -17.22 -4.26 -10.23
C SER A 129 -16.91 -5.44 -11.13
N HIS A 130 -16.05 -5.25 -12.14
CA HIS A 130 -15.66 -6.32 -13.07
C HIS A 130 -14.84 -7.42 -12.39
N LEU A 131 -13.97 -7.08 -11.43
CA LEU A 131 -13.21 -8.06 -10.66
C LEU A 131 -14.16 -8.95 -9.85
N LEU A 132 -15.14 -8.37 -9.15
CA LEU A 132 -16.12 -9.15 -8.39
C LEU A 132 -17.01 -10.00 -9.30
N ASP A 133 -17.48 -9.46 -10.43
CA ASP A 133 -18.23 -10.18 -11.45
C ASP A 133 -17.43 -11.38 -11.99
N ALA A 134 -16.16 -11.16 -12.39
CA ALA A 134 -15.29 -12.21 -12.90
C ALA A 134 -15.04 -13.32 -11.87
N TRP A 135 -14.85 -12.98 -10.59
CA TRP A 135 -14.72 -13.97 -9.52
C TRP A 135 -15.98 -14.82 -9.36
N MET A 136 -17.16 -14.21 -9.41
CA MET A 136 -18.43 -14.92 -9.31
C MET A 136 -18.73 -15.77 -10.55
N ARG A 137 -18.42 -15.30 -11.77
CA ARG A 137 -18.48 -16.12 -13.00
C ARG A 137 -17.51 -17.30 -12.94
N GLY A 138 -16.36 -17.09 -12.29
CA GLY A 138 -15.40 -18.12 -11.89
C GLY A 138 -15.89 -19.05 -10.76
N LYS A 139 -17.17 -19.02 -10.40
CA LYS A 139 -17.83 -19.82 -9.34
C LYS A 139 -17.48 -19.39 -7.91
N ALA A 140 -16.97 -18.17 -7.72
CA ALA A 140 -16.61 -17.61 -6.43
C ALA A 140 -15.73 -18.57 -5.60
N LEU A 141 -14.71 -19.16 -6.23
CA LEU A 141 -13.82 -20.12 -5.57
C LEU A 141 -13.08 -19.46 -4.40
N GLY A 142 -12.86 -20.23 -3.33
CA GLY A 142 -12.02 -19.82 -2.21
C GLY A 142 -10.54 -20.04 -2.53
N ILE A 143 -9.71 -20.15 -1.48
CA ILE A 143 -8.30 -20.49 -1.66
C ILE A 143 -8.18 -21.98 -2.03
N GLU A 144 -7.90 -22.28 -3.29
CA GLU A 144 -7.57 -23.64 -3.74
C GLU A 144 -6.13 -24.03 -3.39
N LYS A 145 -5.20 -23.08 -3.60
CA LYS A 145 -3.78 -23.23 -3.28
C LYS A 145 -3.28 -21.96 -2.58
N PRO A 146 -3.05 -22.02 -1.26
CA PRO A 146 -2.49 -20.88 -0.53
C PRO A 146 -1.16 -20.45 -1.14
N GLN A 147 -1.00 -19.14 -1.35
CA GLN A 147 0.27 -18.56 -1.79
C GLN A 147 0.90 -17.78 -0.64
N ARG A 148 2.20 -17.94 -0.45
CA ARG A 148 2.90 -17.19 0.60
C ARG A 148 3.53 -15.95 0.00
N LEU A 149 3.13 -14.79 0.51
CA LEU A 149 3.83 -13.54 0.22
C LEU A 149 5.26 -13.62 0.79
N VAL A 150 6.26 -13.55 -0.09
CA VAL A 150 7.69 -13.56 0.28
C VAL A 150 8.15 -12.16 0.64
N GLN A 151 7.71 -11.15 -0.11
CA GLN A 151 8.07 -9.76 0.09
C GLN A 151 6.98 -8.82 -0.43
N LEU A 152 6.70 -7.78 0.35
CA LEU A 152 5.96 -6.60 -0.11
C LEU A 152 6.95 -5.47 -0.40
N GLU A 153 7.29 -5.28 -1.66
CA GLU A 153 8.17 -4.20 -2.10
C GLU A 153 7.36 -2.94 -2.38
N VAL A 154 7.87 -1.78 -1.96
CA VAL A 154 7.26 -0.48 -2.28
C VAL A 154 8.33 0.39 -2.92
N LEU A 155 8.03 0.91 -4.11
CA LEU A 155 8.91 1.75 -4.90
C LEU A 155 8.30 3.14 -5.09
N PRO A 156 9.08 4.22 -4.92
CA PRO A 156 10.41 4.25 -4.31
C PRO A 156 10.40 3.79 -2.84
N SER A 157 11.50 3.20 -2.36
CA SER A 157 11.62 2.74 -0.98
C SER A 157 11.84 3.86 0.04
N GLU A 158 12.08 5.08 -0.43
CA GLU A 158 12.19 6.32 0.34
C GLU A 158 11.78 7.50 -0.56
N LEU A 159 11.04 8.46 0.00
CA LEU A 159 10.70 9.70 -0.67
C LEU A 159 11.37 10.88 0.04
N VAL A 160 12.15 11.66 -0.71
CA VAL A 160 12.78 12.89 -0.21
C VAL A 160 12.34 14.04 -1.11
N PHE A 161 11.57 14.96 -0.55
CA PHE A 161 11.02 16.11 -1.25
C PHE A 161 11.77 17.39 -0.89
N ALA A 162 11.77 18.37 -1.78
CA ALA A 162 12.44 19.65 -1.53
C ALA A 162 11.54 20.63 -0.74
N LYS A 163 10.23 20.60 -1.00
CA LYS A 163 9.26 21.54 -0.44
C LYS A 163 7.84 20.94 -0.38
N PRO A 164 6.96 21.50 0.48
CA PRO A 164 5.54 21.18 0.46
C PRO A 164 4.88 21.46 -0.90
N GLY A 165 3.87 20.64 -1.23
CA GLY A 165 3.15 20.64 -2.50
C GLY A 165 3.77 19.77 -3.60
N GLU A 166 4.94 19.16 -3.35
CA GLU A 166 5.49 18.14 -4.23
C GLU A 166 4.86 16.77 -3.97
N GLU A 167 4.90 15.93 -5.01
CA GLU A 167 4.11 14.70 -5.07
C GLU A 167 4.93 13.56 -5.68
N SER A 168 4.62 12.32 -5.30
CA SER A 168 5.21 11.12 -5.89
C SER A 168 4.19 10.00 -5.91
N GLN A 169 4.25 9.16 -6.94
CA GLN A 169 3.49 7.93 -7.02
C GLN A 169 4.28 6.80 -6.35
N LEU A 170 3.61 6.01 -5.51
CA LEU A 170 4.13 4.73 -5.04
C LEU A 170 3.63 3.60 -5.94
N GLN A 171 4.50 2.61 -6.15
CA GLN A 171 4.18 1.31 -6.71
C GLN A 171 4.39 0.25 -5.63
N VAL A 172 3.42 -0.65 -5.46
CA VAL A 172 3.47 -1.75 -4.49
C VAL A 172 3.55 -3.06 -5.26
N ILE A 173 4.60 -3.84 -5.04
CA ILE A 173 4.84 -5.11 -5.73
C ILE A 173 4.82 -6.26 -4.72
N ALA A 174 3.94 -7.23 -4.96
CA ALA A 174 3.91 -8.48 -4.21
C ALA A 174 4.80 -9.51 -4.89
N HIS A 175 5.77 -10.05 -4.14
CA HIS A 175 6.61 -11.17 -4.58
C HIS A 175 6.12 -12.45 -3.90
N TRP A 176 5.74 -13.44 -4.70
CA TRP A 176 5.15 -14.71 -4.21
C TRP A 176 6.17 -15.85 -4.19
N ASP A 177 5.86 -16.90 -3.42
CA ASP A 177 6.73 -18.07 -3.27
C ASP A 177 6.78 -18.99 -4.50
N ASP A 178 5.86 -18.82 -5.44
CA ASP A 178 5.92 -19.43 -6.78
C ASP A 178 6.80 -18.65 -7.78
N GLY A 179 7.39 -17.53 -7.35
CA GLY A 179 8.25 -16.67 -8.16
C GLY A 179 7.50 -15.59 -8.94
N SER A 180 6.16 -15.60 -8.93
CA SER A 180 5.37 -14.54 -9.57
C SER A 180 5.52 -13.20 -8.84
N LYS A 181 5.46 -12.12 -9.62
CA LYS A 181 5.49 -10.75 -9.12
C LYS A 181 4.27 -10.01 -9.67
N GLU A 182 3.58 -9.28 -8.83
CA GLU A 182 2.38 -8.55 -9.24
C GLU A 182 2.41 -7.13 -8.71
N ASP A 183 2.05 -6.17 -9.56
CA ASP A 183 1.74 -4.82 -9.12
C ASP A 183 0.38 -4.83 -8.39
N VAL A 184 0.43 -4.68 -7.08
CA VAL A 184 -0.75 -4.72 -6.21
C VAL A 184 -1.12 -3.33 -5.70
N THR A 185 -0.62 -2.26 -6.34
CA THR A 185 -0.87 -0.87 -5.92
C THR A 185 -2.36 -0.57 -5.80
N CYS A 186 -3.17 -1.03 -6.76
CA CYS A 186 -4.63 -0.84 -6.76
C CYS A 186 -5.39 -1.70 -5.75
N LEU A 187 -4.72 -2.65 -5.08
CA LEU A 187 -5.30 -3.51 -4.03
C LEU A 187 -4.73 -3.19 -2.65
N ALA A 188 -3.62 -2.45 -2.58
CA ALA A 188 -2.99 -2.04 -1.36
C ALA A 188 -3.87 -1.06 -0.57
N ARG A 189 -3.71 -1.10 0.75
CA ARG A 189 -4.17 -0.05 1.66
C ARG A 189 -3.01 0.81 2.07
N PHE A 190 -3.25 2.12 2.17
CA PHE A 190 -2.24 3.08 2.58
C PHE A 190 -2.66 3.78 3.87
N LYS A 191 -1.66 4.16 4.67
CA LYS A 191 -1.81 5.04 5.82
C LYS A 191 -0.58 5.93 5.96
N THR A 192 -0.76 7.17 6.37
CA THR A 192 0.35 8.02 6.83
C THR A 192 0.40 8.06 8.35
N ASN A 193 1.61 8.14 8.91
CA ASN A 193 1.80 8.33 10.35
C ASN A 193 1.55 9.79 10.79
N ASN A 194 1.63 10.75 9.86
CA ASN A 194 1.41 12.17 10.14
C ASN A 194 0.98 12.91 8.87
N GLU A 195 -0.32 13.17 8.74
CA GLU A 195 -0.95 13.89 7.62
C GLU A 195 -0.46 15.34 7.51
N ALA A 196 -0.04 15.97 8.62
CA ALA A 196 0.51 17.33 8.58
C ALA A 196 1.87 17.41 7.85
N ILE A 197 2.52 16.27 7.60
CA ILE A 197 3.76 16.18 6.84
C ILE A 197 3.50 15.62 5.44
N ALA A 198 2.78 14.49 5.34
CA ALA A 198 2.45 13.90 4.05
C ALA A 198 1.10 13.19 4.11
N GLU A 199 0.29 13.43 3.08
CA GLU A 199 -0.94 12.72 2.79
C GLU A 199 -0.69 11.68 1.70
N ILE A 200 -1.50 10.62 1.69
CA ILE A 200 -1.49 9.60 0.64
C ILE A 200 -2.93 9.23 0.31
N ASP A 201 -3.26 9.19 -0.97
CA ASP A 201 -4.57 8.73 -1.43
C ASP A 201 -4.62 7.20 -1.59
N GLU A 202 -5.82 6.69 -1.89
CA GLU A 202 -6.03 5.26 -2.11
C GLU A 202 -5.28 4.70 -3.32
N ASN A 203 -4.84 5.54 -4.26
CA ASN A 203 -4.15 5.11 -5.47
C ASN A 203 -2.62 5.11 -5.29
N GLY A 204 -2.12 5.44 -4.11
CA GLY A 204 -0.69 5.44 -3.81
C GLY A 204 0.00 6.77 -4.12
N ARG A 205 -0.75 7.84 -4.39
CA ARG A 205 -0.18 9.16 -4.65
C ARG A 205 0.07 9.89 -3.34
N VAL A 206 1.35 10.15 -3.06
CA VAL A 206 1.82 10.89 -1.89
C VAL A 206 1.93 12.37 -2.22
N VAL A 207 1.40 13.22 -1.35
CA VAL A 207 1.55 14.68 -1.41
C VAL A 207 2.17 15.17 -0.11
N VAL A 208 3.24 15.96 -0.20
CA VAL A 208 3.84 16.57 1.00
C VAL A 208 3.07 17.83 1.39
N MET A 209 2.58 17.84 2.63
CA MET A 209 1.84 18.97 3.21
C MET A 209 2.74 19.90 4.02
N GLY A 210 3.82 19.37 4.61
CA GLY A 210 4.67 20.10 5.53
C GLY A 210 6.11 19.60 5.57
N ARG A 211 6.98 20.37 6.22
CA ARG A 211 8.37 19.97 6.46
C ARG A 211 8.44 19.00 7.63
N GLY A 212 9.31 17.99 7.53
CA GLY A 212 9.52 17.02 8.61
C GLY A 212 9.82 15.61 8.12
N ASP A 213 9.61 14.67 9.02
CA ASP A 213 9.83 13.23 8.84
C ASP A 213 8.55 12.49 9.21
N THR A 214 8.01 11.73 8.26
CA THR A 214 6.89 10.83 8.49
C THR A 214 7.11 9.54 7.71
N HIS A 215 6.22 8.57 7.88
CA HIS A 215 6.20 7.37 7.06
C HIS A 215 4.81 7.17 6.47
N VAL A 216 4.79 6.74 5.22
CA VAL A 216 3.64 6.10 4.61
C VAL A 216 3.78 4.60 4.80
N VAL A 217 2.70 3.91 5.14
CA VAL A 217 2.67 2.46 5.37
C VAL A 217 1.71 1.83 4.37
N ALA A 218 2.21 0.90 3.58
CA ALA A 218 1.44 0.09 2.66
C ALA A 218 1.14 -1.29 3.27
N PHE A 219 -0.09 -1.77 3.08
CA PHE A 219 -0.55 -3.07 3.53
C PHE A 219 -1.16 -3.84 2.36
N TYR A 220 -0.77 -5.11 2.21
CA TYR A 220 -1.35 -6.04 1.24
C TYR A 220 -1.11 -7.47 1.71
N ASP A 221 -2.14 -8.34 1.66
CA ASP A 221 -2.12 -9.66 2.30
C ASP A 221 -1.62 -9.55 3.76
N ASN A 222 -0.62 -10.33 4.17
CA ASN A 222 0.02 -10.21 5.48
C ASN A 222 1.25 -9.27 5.49
N GLY A 223 1.57 -8.65 4.35
CA GLY A 223 2.71 -7.75 4.17
C GLY A 223 2.45 -6.34 4.69
N VAL A 224 3.45 -5.77 5.34
CA VAL A 224 3.46 -4.38 5.84
C VAL A 224 4.80 -3.74 5.53
N THR A 225 4.80 -2.66 4.76
CA THR A 225 6.02 -1.94 4.38
C THR A 225 5.87 -0.46 4.65
N ALA A 226 6.81 0.11 5.42
CA ALA A 226 6.87 1.54 5.69
C ALA A 226 7.89 2.23 4.78
N VAL A 227 7.46 3.29 4.10
CA VAL A 227 8.27 4.16 3.25
C VAL A 227 8.49 5.48 3.97
N PRO A 228 9.75 5.86 4.28
CA PRO A 228 10.04 7.16 4.86
C PRO A 228 9.71 8.26 3.86
N VAL A 229 9.07 9.33 4.35
CA VAL A 229 8.76 10.54 3.60
C VAL A 229 9.40 11.71 4.34
N LEU A 230 10.43 12.30 3.71
CA LEU A 230 11.28 13.32 4.31
C LEU A 230 11.15 14.62 3.52
N THR A 231 10.94 15.72 4.23
CA THR A 231 11.01 17.07 3.67
C THR A 231 11.88 17.92 4.59
N PRO A 232 12.99 18.51 4.11
CA PRO A 232 13.92 19.26 4.94
C PRO A 232 13.25 20.34 5.78
N VAL A 233 13.68 20.56 7.02
CA VAL A 233 13.19 21.64 7.88
C VAL A 233 13.97 22.96 7.68
N ASN A 234 15.10 22.92 6.98
CA ASN A 234 15.86 24.08 6.53
C ASN A 234 16.67 23.75 5.26
N GLU A 235 17.47 24.72 4.77
CA GLU A 235 18.23 24.58 3.52
C GLU A 235 19.60 23.90 3.67
N LEU A 236 20.06 23.62 4.89
CA LEU A 236 21.36 23.01 5.14
C LEU A 236 21.26 21.52 4.87
N THR A 237 21.17 21.12 3.60
CA THR A 237 21.02 19.73 3.14
C THR A 237 22.03 19.40 2.06
N GLY A 238 22.20 18.10 1.75
CA GLY A 238 23.10 17.65 0.69
C GLY A 238 24.51 18.22 0.88
N ASP A 239 25.02 18.92 -0.14
CA ASP A 239 26.36 19.52 -0.14
C ASP A 239 26.49 20.73 0.80
N LYS A 240 25.37 21.37 1.18
CA LYS A 240 25.35 22.47 2.15
C LYS A 240 25.40 21.97 3.60
N TYR A 241 25.25 20.67 3.83
CA TYR A 241 25.25 20.10 5.17
C TYR A 241 26.68 20.12 5.76
N PRO A 242 26.88 20.59 7.01
CA PRO A 242 28.21 20.65 7.60
C PRO A 242 28.82 19.26 7.79
N GLN A 243 30.15 19.19 7.83
CA GLN A 243 30.83 17.97 8.21
C GLN A 243 30.59 17.70 9.69
N VAL A 244 29.98 16.55 10.00
CA VAL A 244 29.71 16.09 11.36
C VAL A 244 30.55 14.86 11.60
N ALA A 245 31.28 14.85 12.73
CA ALA A 245 32.06 13.68 13.13
C ALA A 245 31.12 12.50 13.47
N VAL A 246 31.47 11.32 12.96
CA VAL A 246 30.75 10.06 13.21
C VAL A 246 31.71 9.10 13.91
N ALA A 247 31.30 8.57 15.07
CA ALA A 247 32.14 7.67 15.85
C ALA A 247 31.79 6.20 15.63
N THR A 248 30.53 5.94 15.23
CA THR A 248 29.99 4.61 15.04
C THR A 248 29.26 4.47 13.71
N LYS A 249 29.00 3.22 13.31
CA LYS A 249 28.17 2.94 12.13
C LYS A 249 26.73 3.45 12.28
N VAL A 250 26.23 3.51 13.51
CA VAL A 250 24.90 4.06 13.81
C VAL A 250 24.90 5.57 13.58
N ASP A 251 25.96 6.28 14.00
CA ASP A 251 26.10 7.72 13.77
C ASP A 251 26.12 8.05 12.28
N GLU A 252 26.78 7.22 11.46
CA GLU A 252 26.74 7.38 9.99
C GLU A 252 25.31 7.34 9.45
N LEU A 253 24.49 6.39 9.89
CA LEU A 253 23.10 6.26 9.46
C LEU A 253 22.23 7.42 9.97
N VAL A 254 22.43 7.84 11.21
CA VAL A 254 21.73 8.98 11.81
C VAL A 254 22.08 10.26 11.06
N VAL A 255 23.37 10.56 10.87
CA VAL A 255 23.82 11.75 10.15
C VAL A 255 23.36 11.73 8.70
N ALA A 256 23.33 10.57 8.03
CA ALA A 256 22.79 10.46 6.68
C ALA A 256 21.30 10.87 6.61
N LYS A 257 20.48 10.47 7.59
CA LYS A 257 19.07 10.89 7.67
C LYS A 257 18.94 12.37 8.04
N LEU A 258 19.68 12.83 9.03
CA LEU A 258 19.67 14.24 9.46
C LEU A 258 20.11 15.19 8.33
N ARG A 259 21.05 14.75 7.49
CA ARG A 259 21.46 15.45 6.27
C ARG A 259 20.32 15.66 5.27
N LYS A 260 19.43 14.66 5.12
CA LYS A 260 18.24 14.80 4.27
C LYS A 260 17.22 15.76 4.89
N LEU A 261 17.12 15.80 6.22
CA LEU A 261 16.19 16.69 6.92
C LEU A 261 16.74 18.11 7.15
N GLY A 262 18.03 18.31 6.97
CA GLY A 262 18.72 19.56 7.32
C GLY A 262 18.88 19.80 8.82
N VAL A 263 18.75 18.76 9.65
CA VAL A 263 18.89 18.89 11.10
C VAL A 263 20.35 18.76 11.48
N ILE A 264 20.91 19.74 12.17
CA ILE A 264 22.30 19.67 12.67
C ILE A 264 22.26 19.06 14.09
N PRO A 265 23.02 17.99 14.37
CA PRO A 265 23.16 17.45 15.72
C PRO A 265 23.68 18.50 16.68
N SER A 266 23.23 18.44 17.93
CA SER A 266 23.85 19.22 19.00
C SER A 266 25.25 18.70 19.31
N ASP A 267 26.11 19.58 19.82
CA ASP A 267 27.42 19.19 20.31
C ASP A 267 27.34 18.16 21.45
N VAL A 268 28.41 17.38 21.60
CA VAL A 268 28.56 16.46 22.73
C VAL A 268 28.50 17.25 24.04
N CYS A 269 27.51 16.93 24.87
CA CYS A 269 27.35 17.57 26.17
C CYS A 269 28.28 16.95 27.22
N SER A 270 28.57 17.68 28.30
CA SER A 270 29.33 17.15 29.44
C SER A 270 28.49 16.19 30.29
N ASP A 271 29.15 15.32 31.07
CA ASP A 271 28.48 14.37 31.99
C ASP A 271 27.48 15.06 32.92
N GLY A 272 27.85 16.23 33.47
CA GLY A 272 26.98 17.01 34.35
C GLY A 272 25.75 17.58 33.63
N ALA A 273 25.84 17.89 32.33
CA ALA A 273 24.71 18.33 31.52
C ALA A 273 23.83 17.13 31.11
N PHE A 274 24.44 15.98 30.82
CA PHE A 274 23.75 14.74 30.51
C PHE A 274 22.90 14.26 31.69
N LEU A 275 23.47 14.17 32.90
CA LEU A 275 22.79 13.71 34.12
C LEU A 275 21.58 14.57 34.54
N ARG A 276 21.46 15.79 34.04
CA ARG A 276 20.29 16.67 34.29
C ARG A 276 19.13 16.43 33.32
N ARG A 277 19.33 15.62 32.28
CA ARG A 277 18.37 15.39 31.19
C ARG A 277 17.89 13.94 31.10
N VAL A 278 18.41 13.05 31.94
CA VAL A 278 17.99 11.64 32.09
C VAL A 278 17.11 11.45 33.32
#